data_AF-A0ABD5QMM5-F1
#
_entry.id   AF-A0ABD5QMM5-F1
#
_cell.length_a   1.000
_cell.length_b   1.000
_cell.length_c   1.000
_cell.angle_alpha   90.00
_cell.angle_beta   90.00
_cell.angle_gamma   90.00
#
_symmetry.space_group_name_H-M   'P 1'
#
loop_
_entity.id
_entity.type
_entity.pdbx_description
1 polymer ?
#
loop_
_entity_poly.entity_id
_entity_poly.type
_entity_poly.pdbx_seq_one_letter_code
_entity_poly.pdbx_strand_id
1 'polypeptide(L)'
;MRKSLTSLIKTASTTDKDKSVLVSVILIETTDGIDLHVTREEATLGPGQKVKTDQEESVTLSQLTTDQIVTVVELVDSWLESESHPTFFETIEDVDGTYEREEQRSMRGTPPRVEHSFDALAFRVGPRAIELGFFEDDEWEGVEIPSGEVIDSGQAEDFRNVLTFSHVFYDFFRTRYTGEVPELELENPVSLDRGAVEKVELLFERFGHITRQLANRSRDRPPLQMDDEYDVQYLLHALLRLYFDDIRDENYLKRHAGVSPRIDFLLEDENIGIETKRVRANSHPKKIRTELAEDKEHYRSDTNCETLLCFIYDPDRYLTNPAEFEKDLSETTDNLTTRVTVNQT
;
A
#
# COMPACT_ATOMS: atom_id res chain seq x y z
N MET A 1 3.25 -9.83 -8.23
CA MET A 1 3.46 -8.59 -7.47
C MET A 1 2.24 -8.36 -6.59
N ARG A 2 2.39 -7.90 -5.35
CA ARG A 2 1.26 -7.51 -4.50
C ARG A 2 1.53 -6.13 -3.92
N LYS A 3 0.52 -5.26 -3.95
CA LYS A 3 0.55 -3.93 -3.33
C LYS A 3 -0.80 -3.63 -2.68
N SER A 4 -0.75 -2.88 -1.59
CA SER A 4 -1.94 -2.40 -0.89
C SER A 4 -2.08 -0.90 -1.09
N LEU A 5 -3.31 -0.43 -1.27
CA LEU A 5 -3.71 0.97 -1.38
C LEU A 5 -4.71 1.25 -0.26
N THR A 6 -4.62 2.40 0.39
CA THR A 6 -5.46 2.72 1.55
C THR A 6 -6.05 4.11 1.39
N SER A 7 -7.33 4.26 1.73
CA SER A 7 -8.01 5.56 1.73
C SER A 7 -8.82 5.79 2.99
N LEU A 8 -8.79 7.02 3.49
CA LEU A 8 -9.73 7.56 4.45
C LEU A 8 -10.79 8.39 3.70
N ILE A 9 -12.05 8.02 3.86
CA ILE A 9 -13.18 8.73 3.27
C ILE A 9 -13.89 9.50 4.38
N LYS A 10 -13.71 10.83 4.38
CA LYS A 10 -14.36 11.76 5.29
C LYS A 10 -15.74 12.11 4.75
N THR A 11 -16.77 11.82 5.54
CA THR A 11 -18.15 12.08 5.11
C THR A 11 -18.55 13.53 5.45
N ALA A 12 -19.14 14.25 4.49
CA ALA A 12 -19.60 15.63 4.71
C ALA A 12 -20.77 15.74 5.71
N SER A 13 -21.40 14.61 6.01
CA SER A 13 -22.56 14.50 6.88
C SER A 13 -22.11 14.19 8.30
N THR A 14 -22.50 15.01 9.28
CA THR A 14 -22.19 14.76 10.70
C THR A 14 -22.87 13.51 11.27
N THR A 15 -23.77 12.87 10.51
CA THR A 15 -24.45 11.64 10.92
C THR A 15 -23.85 10.39 10.30
N ASP A 16 -23.09 10.52 9.21
CA ASP A 16 -22.40 9.39 8.60
C ASP A 16 -21.04 9.21 9.26
N LYS A 17 -20.55 7.97 9.25
CA LYS A 17 -19.25 7.64 9.82
C LYS A 17 -18.21 7.68 8.74
N ASP A 18 -17.03 8.15 9.11
CA ASP A 18 -15.84 8.02 8.27
C ASP A 18 -15.54 6.54 8.01
N LYS A 19 -15.04 6.30 6.80
CA LYS A 19 -14.76 4.96 6.27
C LYS A 19 -13.28 4.84 5.95
N SER A 20 -12.73 3.67 6.22
CA SER A 20 -11.42 3.25 5.71
C SER A 20 -11.66 2.25 4.59
N VAL A 21 -10.98 2.45 3.46
CA VAL A 21 -10.98 1.50 2.34
C VAL A 21 -9.56 0.96 2.19
N LEU A 22 -9.42 -0.36 2.17
CA LEU A 22 -8.17 -1.06 1.87
C LEU A 22 -8.35 -1.83 0.57
N VAL A 23 -7.48 -1.59 -0.40
CA VAL A 23 -7.46 -2.30 -1.68
C VAL A 23 -6.17 -3.08 -1.80
N SER A 24 -6.23 -4.36 -2.15
CA SER A 24 -5.08 -5.19 -2.47
C SER A 24 -5.09 -5.49 -3.97
N VAL A 25 -4.03 -5.10 -4.67
CA VAL A 25 -3.81 -5.37 -6.10
C VAL A 25 -2.70 -6.41 -6.24
N ILE A 26 -2.99 -7.51 -6.92
CA ILE A 26 -2.08 -8.65 -7.09
C ILE A 26 -1.99 -9.00 -8.57
N LEU A 27 -0.78 -8.99 -9.12
CA LEU A 27 -0.49 -9.55 -10.45
C LEU A 27 0.30 -10.84 -10.33
N ILE A 28 -0.06 -11.86 -11.10
CA ILE A 28 0.61 -13.17 -11.13
C ILE A 28 0.90 -13.54 -12.58
N GLU A 29 2.15 -13.86 -12.89
CA GLU A 29 2.49 -14.48 -14.18
C GLU A 29 2.13 -15.97 -14.12
N THR A 30 1.34 -16.43 -15.09
CA THR A 30 0.90 -17.82 -15.21
C THR A 30 1.42 -18.44 -16.50
N THR A 31 1.12 -19.72 -16.72
CA THR A 31 1.44 -20.41 -17.98
C THR A 31 0.66 -19.87 -19.17
N ASP A 32 -0.51 -19.31 -18.91
CA ASP A 32 -1.50 -18.97 -19.93
C ASP A 32 -1.70 -17.45 -20.08
N GLY A 33 -1.01 -16.65 -19.27
CA GLY A 33 -1.04 -15.19 -19.34
C GLY A 33 -0.68 -14.52 -18.02
N ILE A 34 -1.40 -13.44 -17.70
CA ILE A 34 -1.26 -12.69 -16.46
C ILE A 34 -2.60 -12.68 -15.74
N ASP A 35 -2.60 -13.06 -14.47
CA ASP A 35 -3.79 -12.94 -13.62
C ASP A 35 -3.72 -11.64 -12.82
N LEU A 36 -4.81 -10.89 -12.78
CA LEU A 36 -5.00 -9.68 -11.97
C LEU A 36 -6.10 -9.95 -10.93
N HIS A 37 -5.74 -9.83 -9.65
CA HIS A 37 -6.70 -9.88 -8.55
C HIS A 37 -6.74 -8.53 -7.85
N VAL A 38 -7.93 -7.96 -7.73
CA VAL A 38 -8.19 -6.74 -6.97
C VAL A 38 -9.21 -7.07 -5.89
N THR A 39 -8.84 -6.90 -4.62
CA THR A 39 -9.74 -7.06 -3.47
C THR A 39 -9.91 -5.71 -2.80
N ARG A 40 -11.15 -5.33 -2.50
CA ARG A 40 -11.51 -4.12 -1.78
C ARG A 40 -12.25 -4.48 -0.50
N GLU A 41 -11.76 -3.96 0.62
CA GLU A 41 -12.36 -4.06 1.93
C GLU A 41 -12.73 -2.66 2.42
N GLU A 42 -14.00 -2.44 2.71
CA GLU A 42 -14.50 -1.22 3.35
C GLU A 42 -14.78 -1.50 4.83
N ALA A 43 -14.31 -0.61 5.70
CA ALA A 43 -14.52 -0.70 7.14
C ALA A 43 -14.89 0.66 7.75
N THR A 44 -15.73 0.66 8.77
CA THR A 44 -16.05 1.85 9.57
C THR A 44 -15.48 1.75 10.98
N LEU A 45 -15.28 2.92 11.60
CA LEU A 45 -14.95 3.01 13.01
C LEU A 45 -16.20 2.77 13.89
N GLY A 46 -16.16 1.68 14.66
CA GLY A 46 -17.15 1.34 15.67
C GLY A 46 -16.95 2.09 16.99
N PRO A 47 -17.92 2.03 17.92
CA PRO A 47 -17.77 2.58 19.26
C PRO A 47 -16.52 2.05 19.96
N GLY A 48 -15.68 2.95 20.50
CA GLY A 48 -14.41 2.59 21.14
C GLY A 48 -13.26 2.30 20.17
N GLN A 49 -13.23 2.97 19.00
CA GLN A 49 -12.17 2.86 17.97
C GLN A 49 -11.93 1.45 17.42
N LYS A 50 -12.92 0.57 17.51
CA LYS A 50 -12.82 -0.77 16.92
C LYS A 50 -13.20 -0.70 15.44
N VAL A 51 -12.26 -1.07 14.56
CA VAL A 51 -12.52 -1.23 13.13
C VAL A 51 -13.50 -2.38 12.92
N LYS A 52 -14.53 -2.15 12.11
CA LYS A 52 -15.51 -3.16 11.69
C LYS A 52 -15.54 -3.17 10.17
N THR A 53 -15.16 -4.29 9.56
CA THR A 53 -15.36 -4.51 8.12
C THR A 53 -16.86 -4.55 7.82
N ASP A 54 -17.28 -3.77 6.83
CA ASP A 54 -18.67 -3.59 6.45
C ASP A 54 -18.99 -4.22 5.09
N GLN A 55 -18.01 -4.26 4.18
CA GLN A 55 -18.14 -4.85 2.86
C GLN A 55 -16.78 -5.37 2.37
N GLU A 56 -16.80 -6.52 1.70
CA GLU A 56 -15.66 -7.10 0.99
C GLU A 56 -16.12 -7.47 -0.42
N GLU A 57 -15.34 -7.09 -1.41
CA GLU A 57 -15.59 -7.35 -2.82
C GLU A 57 -14.29 -7.56 -3.58
N SER A 58 -14.35 -8.30 -4.69
CA SER A 58 -13.17 -8.56 -5.49
C SER A 58 -13.48 -8.76 -6.96
N VAL A 59 -12.56 -8.31 -7.81
CA VAL A 59 -12.50 -8.63 -9.24
C VAL A 59 -11.26 -9.48 -9.49
N THR A 60 -11.45 -10.61 -10.16
CA THR A 60 -10.37 -11.45 -10.68
C THR A 60 -10.48 -11.48 -12.20
N LEU A 61 -9.37 -11.23 -12.88
CA LEU A 61 -9.23 -11.40 -14.32
C LEU A 61 -8.13 -12.43 -14.55
N SER A 62 -8.44 -13.50 -15.26
CA SER A 62 -7.50 -14.57 -15.56
C SER A 62 -7.02 -14.50 -17.00
N GLN A 63 -5.79 -14.98 -17.24
CA GLN A 63 -5.24 -15.15 -18.60
C GLN A 63 -5.17 -13.86 -19.43
N LEU A 64 -4.96 -12.70 -18.79
CA LEU A 64 -4.78 -11.45 -19.52
C LEU A 64 -3.51 -11.51 -20.37
N THR A 65 -3.62 -11.00 -21.60
CA THR A 65 -2.48 -10.78 -22.48
C THR A 65 -1.68 -9.55 -22.03
N THR A 66 -0.42 -9.46 -22.48
CA THR A 66 0.40 -8.26 -22.24
C THR A 66 -0.25 -7.01 -22.82
N ASP A 67 -0.84 -7.10 -24.01
CA ASP A 67 -1.42 -5.94 -24.71
C ASP A 67 -2.63 -5.38 -23.94
N GLN A 68 -3.48 -6.26 -23.38
CA GLN A 68 -4.60 -5.86 -22.52
C GLN A 68 -4.11 -5.13 -21.25
N ILE A 69 -3.04 -5.62 -20.62
CA ILE A 69 -2.43 -4.93 -19.47
C ILE A 69 -1.79 -3.60 -19.88
N VAL A 70 -1.06 -3.56 -21.00
CA VAL A 70 -0.43 -2.33 -21.51
C VAL A 70 -1.49 -1.27 -21.78
N THR A 71 -2.63 -1.65 -22.36
CA THR A 71 -3.78 -0.75 -22.57
C THR A 71 -4.24 -0.09 -21.27
N VAL A 72 -4.35 -0.86 -20.18
CA VAL A 72 -4.68 -0.33 -18.86
C VAL A 72 -3.64 0.67 -18.38
N VAL A 73 -2.35 0.30 -18.48
CA VAL A 73 -1.26 1.15 -17.99
C VAL A 73 -1.18 2.46 -18.79
N GLU A 74 -1.29 2.41 -20.11
CA GLU A 74 -1.27 3.60 -20.97
C GLU A 74 -2.45 4.53 -20.69
N LEU A 75 -3.64 3.98 -20.39
CA LEU A 75 -4.80 4.79 -20.03
C LEU A 75 -4.58 5.52 -18.70
N VAL A 76 -4.00 4.82 -17.71
CA VAL A 76 -3.67 5.40 -16.40
C VAL A 76 -2.57 6.44 -16.52
N ASP A 77 -1.53 6.17 -17.31
CA ASP A 77 -0.42 7.10 -17.53
C ASP A 77 -0.88 8.36 -18.25
N SER A 78 -1.68 8.21 -19.32
CA SER A 78 -2.32 9.33 -20.01
C SER A 78 -3.15 10.19 -19.05
N TRP A 79 -3.82 9.54 -18.08
CA TRP A 79 -4.61 10.22 -17.08
C TRP A 79 -3.74 11.00 -16.08
N LEU A 80 -2.67 10.38 -15.58
CA LEU A 80 -1.69 10.99 -14.67
C LEU A 80 -0.97 12.19 -15.31
N GLU A 81 -0.77 12.17 -16.63
CA GLU A 81 -0.19 13.28 -17.39
C GLU A 81 -1.20 14.40 -17.69
N SER A 82 -2.50 14.16 -17.49
CA SER A 82 -3.54 15.14 -17.80
C SER A 82 -3.68 16.19 -16.69
N GLU A 83 -3.41 17.46 -16.99
CA GLU A 83 -3.59 18.56 -16.02
C GLU A 83 -4.99 18.60 -15.40
N SER A 84 -6.02 18.32 -16.21
CA SER A 84 -7.43 18.39 -15.78
C SER A 84 -7.96 17.11 -15.14
N HIS A 85 -7.20 16.00 -15.21
CA HIS A 85 -7.59 14.69 -14.66
C HIS A 85 -9.06 14.28 -15.00
N PRO A 86 -9.47 14.31 -16.28
CA PRO A 86 -10.84 13.94 -16.68
C PRO A 86 -11.05 12.43 -16.52
N THR A 87 -12.29 11.93 -16.56
CA THR A 87 -12.48 10.47 -16.57
C THR A 87 -12.08 9.89 -17.93
N PHE A 88 -11.13 8.96 -17.93
CA PHE A 88 -10.82 8.08 -19.05
C PHE A 88 -11.45 6.71 -18.83
N PHE A 89 -11.80 6.04 -19.91
CA PHE A 89 -12.41 4.72 -19.88
C PHE A 89 -11.99 3.91 -21.09
N GLU A 90 -11.93 2.59 -20.93
CA GLU A 90 -11.72 1.64 -22.00
C GLU A 90 -12.46 0.33 -21.67
N THR A 91 -12.82 -0.44 -22.70
CA THR A 91 -13.36 -1.80 -22.52
C THR A 91 -12.32 -2.81 -22.98
N ILE A 92 -11.95 -3.72 -22.08
CA ILE A 92 -11.07 -4.84 -22.37
C ILE A 92 -11.94 -6.05 -22.65
N GLU A 93 -12.05 -6.40 -23.92
CA GLU A 93 -12.77 -7.58 -24.40
C GLU A 93 -11.95 -8.86 -24.19
N ASP A 94 -12.60 -10.01 -24.35
CA ASP A 94 -12.00 -11.34 -24.30
C ASP A 94 -11.24 -11.61 -22.98
N VAL A 95 -11.86 -11.27 -21.85
CA VAL A 95 -11.32 -11.54 -20.51
C VAL A 95 -12.04 -12.71 -19.84
N ASP A 96 -11.34 -13.48 -19.00
CA ASP A 96 -11.97 -14.45 -18.10
C ASP A 96 -12.15 -13.80 -16.72
N GLY A 97 -13.27 -13.09 -16.56
CA GLY A 97 -13.55 -12.23 -15.41
C GLY A 97 -14.50 -12.86 -14.40
N THR A 98 -14.20 -12.69 -13.11
CA THR A 98 -15.07 -13.05 -12.00
C THR A 98 -15.15 -11.90 -10.99
N TYR A 99 -16.36 -11.56 -10.59
CA TYR A 99 -16.66 -10.59 -9.53
C TYR A 99 -17.32 -11.29 -8.35
N GLU A 100 -16.80 -11.07 -7.14
CA GLU A 100 -17.39 -11.55 -5.89
C GLU A 100 -17.72 -10.38 -4.96
N ARG A 101 -18.89 -10.43 -4.30
CA ARG A 101 -19.27 -9.50 -3.22
C ARG A 101 -19.94 -10.24 -2.07
N GLU A 102 -19.63 -9.86 -0.83
CA GLU A 102 -20.36 -10.34 0.35
C GLU A 102 -21.68 -9.57 0.54
N GLU A 103 -22.81 -10.28 0.57
CA GLU A 103 -24.11 -9.68 0.88
C GLU A 103 -24.28 -9.41 2.39
N GLN A 104 -24.67 -8.20 2.76
CA GLN A 104 -24.98 -7.89 4.16
C GLN A 104 -26.22 -8.65 4.66
N ARG A 105 -26.04 -9.59 5.60
CA ARG A 105 -27.14 -10.18 6.38
C ARG A 105 -27.47 -9.39 7.65
N SER A 106 -28.76 -9.20 7.87
CA SER A 106 -29.34 -8.99 9.20
C SER A 106 -29.26 -10.30 10.01
N MET A 107 -28.25 -10.40 10.89
CA MET A 107 -28.13 -11.32 12.04
C MET A 107 -28.00 -12.84 11.74
N ARG A 108 -26.75 -13.32 11.90
CA ARG A 108 -26.23 -14.71 12.03
C ARG A 108 -26.05 -15.54 10.74
N GLY A 109 -24.79 -15.96 10.54
CA GLY A 109 -24.28 -16.82 9.45
C GLY A 109 -23.09 -16.18 8.74
N THR A 110 -22.29 -16.97 8.01
CA THR A 110 -21.36 -16.42 7.01
C THR A 110 -22.19 -15.68 5.95
N PRO A 111 -21.83 -14.45 5.57
CA PRO A 111 -22.50 -13.74 4.48
C PRO A 111 -22.53 -14.62 3.23
N PRO A 112 -23.68 -14.74 2.53
CA PRO A 112 -23.66 -15.36 1.21
C PRO A 112 -22.77 -14.53 0.29
N ARG A 113 -21.96 -15.20 -0.53
CA ARG A 113 -21.19 -14.58 -1.59
C ARG A 113 -21.99 -14.66 -2.87
N VAL A 114 -22.11 -13.51 -3.54
CA VAL A 114 -22.62 -13.45 -4.90
C VAL A 114 -21.41 -13.43 -5.82
N GLU A 115 -21.49 -14.23 -6.87
CA GLU A 115 -20.43 -14.42 -7.86
C GLU A 115 -21.03 -14.18 -9.25
N HIS A 116 -20.37 -13.33 -10.03
CA HIS A 116 -20.75 -13.00 -11.40
C HIS A 116 -19.56 -13.22 -12.32
N SER A 117 -19.75 -13.95 -13.41
CA SER A 117 -18.74 -14.10 -14.46
C SER A 117 -19.02 -13.11 -15.60
N PHE A 118 -17.97 -12.54 -16.17
CA PHE A 118 -18.07 -11.59 -17.27
C PHE A 118 -16.91 -11.78 -18.26
N ASP A 119 -17.16 -11.42 -19.53
CA ASP A 119 -16.20 -11.60 -20.63
C ASP A 119 -15.61 -10.29 -21.19
N ALA A 120 -16.10 -9.15 -20.68
CA ALA A 120 -15.59 -7.82 -21.00
C ALA A 120 -15.46 -6.97 -19.74
N LEU A 121 -14.27 -6.39 -19.51
CA LEU A 121 -14.01 -5.48 -18.41
C LEU A 121 -14.19 -4.03 -18.87
N ALA A 122 -15.09 -3.30 -18.24
CA ALA A 122 -15.09 -1.84 -18.27
C ALA A 122 -14.05 -1.31 -17.25
N PHE A 123 -12.95 -0.75 -17.76
CA PHE A 123 -11.94 -0.08 -16.96
C PHE A 123 -12.09 1.43 -17.04
N ARG A 124 -12.04 2.13 -15.91
CA ARG A 124 -12.09 3.60 -15.86
C ARG A 124 -11.09 4.14 -14.87
N VAL A 125 -10.52 5.29 -15.19
CA VAL A 125 -9.69 6.07 -14.26
C VAL A 125 -10.19 7.52 -14.27
N GLY A 126 -10.49 8.04 -13.09
CA GLY A 126 -11.02 9.38 -12.93
C GLY A 126 -10.57 10.04 -11.63
N PRO A 127 -11.02 11.28 -11.37
CA PRO A 127 -10.60 12.07 -10.21
C PRO A 127 -11.14 11.52 -8.87
N ARG A 128 -12.06 10.55 -8.91
CA ARG A 128 -12.68 9.95 -7.72
C ARG A 128 -12.23 8.52 -7.48
N ALA A 129 -12.18 7.71 -8.53
CA ALA A 129 -11.79 6.32 -8.43
C ALA A 129 -11.15 5.79 -9.73
N ILE A 130 -10.44 4.68 -9.59
CA ILE A 130 -10.22 3.69 -10.63
C ILE A 130 -11.33 2.64 -10.49
N GLU A 131 -12.05 2.37 -11.56
CA GLU A 131 -13.18 1.44 -11.59
C GLU A 131 -12.82 0.23 -12.45
N LEU A 132 -12.97 -0.96 -11.89
CA LEU A 132 -12.82 -2.24 -12.59
C LEU A 132 -14.15 -2.98 -12.46
N GLY A 133 -14.89 -3.09 -13.55
CA GLY A 133 -16.22 -3.69 -13.49
C GLY A 133 -16.77 -4.11 -14.83
N PHE A 134 -18.06 -4.40 -14.85
CA PHE A 134 -18.83 -4.81 -16.01
C PHE A 134 -20.27 -4.32 -15.84
N PHE A 135 -21.06 -4.42 -16.90
CA PHE A 135 -22.48 -4.10 -16.86
C PHE A 135 -23.29 -5.40 -16.93
N GLU A 136 -24.22 -5.57 -16.01
CA GLU A 136 -25.19 -6.66 -16.01
C GLU A 136 -26.59 -6.07 -15.83
N ASP A 137 -27.51 -6.41 -16.73
CA ASP A 137 -28.89 -5.90 -16.72
C ASP A 137 -29.00 -4.35 -16.59
N ASP A 138 -28.12 -3.62 -17.28
CA ASP A 138 -27.97 -2.16 -17.24
C ASP A 138 -27.50 -1.59 -15.88
N GLU A 139 -27.13 -2.44 -14.92
CA GLU A 139 -26.51 -2.07 -13.65
C GLU A 139 -24.99 -2.28 -13.70
N TRP A 140 -24.23 -1.39 -13.07
CA TRP A 140 -22.78 -1.51 -12.98
C TRP A 140 -22.41 -2.37 -11.77
N GLU A 141 -21.55 -3.36 -11.99
CA GLU A 141 -20.99 -4.21 -10.95
C GLU A 141 -19.46 -4.21 -11.04
N GLY A 142 -18.77 -4.22 -9.91
CA GLY A 142 -17.32 -4.17 -9.89
C GLY A 142 -16.71 -3.63 -8.60
N VAL A 143 -15.45 -3.23 -8.70
CA VAL A 143 -14.64 -2.66 -7.62
C VAL A 143 -14.26 -1.22 -7.96
N GLU A 144 -14.44 -0.32 -6.99
CA GLU A 144 -13.96 1.07 -7.07
C GLU A 144 -12.77 1.30 -6.12
N ILE A 145 -11.60 1.58 -6.68
CA ILE A 145 -10.40 1.97 -5.93
C ILE A 145 -10.40 3.50 -5.82
N PRO A 146 -10.51 4.10 -4.62
CA PRO A 146 -10.49 5.56 -4.51
C PRO A 146 -9.19 6.14 -5.06
N SER A 147 -9.25 7.27 -5.78
CA SER A 147 -8.08 7.82 -6.50
C SER A 147 -7.00 8.39 -5.57
N GLY A 148 -7.36 8.78 -4.35
CA GLY A 148 -6.44 9.35 -3.37
C GLY A 148 -6.51 8.69 -1.99
N GLU A 149 -5.53 9.02 -1.15
CA GLU A 149 -5.45 8.52 0.23
C GLU A 149 -6.45 9.21 1.16
N VAL A 150 -6.81 10.45 0.85
CA VAL A 150 -7.86 11.19 1.56
C VAL A 150 -8.93 11.63 0.57
N ILE A 151 -10.17 11.23 0.85
CA ILE A 151 -11.35 11.66 0.12
C ILE A 151 -12.19 12.53 1.06
N ASP A 152 -12.18 13.85 0.85
CA ASP A 152 -13.04 14.78 1.59
C ASP A 152 -14.21 15.21 0.71
N SER A 153 -15.43 15.03 1.24
CA SER A 153 -16.66 15.45 0.55
C SER A 153 -16.79 14.85 -0.85
N GLY A 154 -16.20 13.65 -1.03
CA GLY A 154 -16.14 12.91 -2.28
C GLY A 154 -15.04 13.32 -3.25
N GLN A 155 -14.22 14.32 -2.95
CA GLN A 155 -13.09 14.70 -3.79
C GLN A 155 -11.79 14.15 -3.22
N ALA A 156 -10.96 13.57 -4.07
CA ALA A 156 -9.63 13.16 -3.68
C ALA A 156 -8.75 14.40 -3.45
N GLU A 157 -8.06 14.46 -2.31
CA GLU A 157 -7.12 15.53 -1.99
C GLU A 157 -5.77 15.35 -2.74
N ASP A 158 -5.48 14.11 -3.15
CA ASP A 158 -4.35 13.70 -3.97
C ASP A 158 -4.76 12.59 -4.98
N PHE A 159 -3.83 12.14 -5.82
CA PHE A 159 -4.04 11.00 -6.75
C PHE A 159 -3.10 9.84 -6.49
N ARG A 160 -2.75 9.65 -5.21
CA ARG A 160 -1.68 8.75 -4.80
C ARG A 160 -2.01 7.28 -5.03
N ASN A 161 -3.29 6.91 -4.93
CA ASN A 161 -3.70 5.56 -5.25
C ASN A 161 -3.65 5.29 -6.75
N VAL A 162 -3.95 6.28 -7.60
CA VAL A 162 -3.79 6.12 -9.07
C VAL A 162 -2.33 5.89 -9.44
N LEU A 163 -1.42 6.66 -8.84
CA LEU A 163 0.01 6.41 -9.01
C LEU A 163 0.41 5.02 -8.53
N THR A 164 0.03 4.66 -7.30
CA THR A 164 0.41 3.38 -6.72
C THR A 164 -0.10 2.23 -7.58
N PHE A 165 -1.32 2.35 -8.11
CA PHE A 165 -1.92 1.42 -9.05
C PHE A 165 -1.05 1.27 -10.31
N SER A 166 -0.68 2.36 -11.00
CA SER A 166 0.22 2.32 -12.18
C SER A 166 1.56 1.63 -11.84
N HIS A 167 2.17 2.00 -10.71
CA HIS A 167 3.44 1.41 -10.27
C HIS A 167 3.40 -0.10 -10.05
N VAL A 168 2.26 -0.68 -9.65
CA VAL A 168 2.15 -2.15 -9.47
C VAL A 168 2.48 -2.87 -10.78
N PHE A 169 1.99 -2.36 -11.91
CA PHE A 169 2.21 -2.95 -13.24
C PHE A 169 3.66 -2.76 -13.70
N TYR A 170 4.21 -1.54 -13.58
CA TYR A 170 5.61 -1.27 -13.91
C TYR A 170 6.58 -2.14 -13.08
N ASP A 171 6.38 -2.24 -11.78
CA ASP A 171 7.22 -3.07 -10.92
C ASP A 171 7.03 -4.56 -11.23
N PHE A 172 5.81 -5.00 -11.58
CA PHE A 172 5.56 -6.36 -12.04
C PHE A 172 6.36 -6.67 -13.31
N PHE A 173 6.25 -5.84 -14.36
CA PHE A 173 6.96 -6.04 -15.61
C PHE A 173 8.48 -5.95 -15.45
N ARG A 174 8.98 -5.03 -14.63
CA ARG A 174 10.43 -4.87 -14.40
C ARG A 174 11.05 -6.01 -13.59
N THR A 175 10.31 -6.56 -12.63
CA THR A 175 10.92 -7.39 -11.57
C THR A 175 10.40 -8.81 -11.49
N ARG A 176 9.23 -9.11 -12.08
CA ARG A 176 8.58 -10.41 -11.95
C ARG A 176 8.26 -11.07 -13.28
N TYR A 177 7.73 -10.32 -14.24
CA TYR A 177 7.36 -10.85 -15.55
C TYR A 177 8.59 -11.32 -16.33
N THR A 178 8.50 -12.50 -16.95
CA THR A 178 9.61 -13.11 -17.69
C THR A 178 9.46 -13.05 -19.21
N GLY A 179 8.28 -12.69 -19.71
CA GLY A 179 8.00 -12.51 -21.14
C GLY A 179 8.48 -11.18 -21.72
N GLU A 180 8.24 -10.99 -23.01
CA GLU A 180 8.45 -9.70 -23.69
C GLU A 180 7.25 -8.78 -23.42
N VAL A 181 7.53 -7.52 -23.08
CA VAL A 181 6.50 -6.49 -22.90
C VAL A 181 6.52 -5.59 -24.13
N PRO A 182 5.49 -5.62 -24.98
CA PRO A 182 5.41 -4.73 -26.12
C PRO A 182 5.12 -3.30 -25.68
N GLU A 183 5.73 -2.33 -26.38
CA GLU A 183 5.34 -0.91 -26.41
C GLU A 183 5.43 -0.09 -25.10
N LEU A 184 5.67 -0.71 -23.96
CA LEU A 184 5.75 -0.01 -22.68
C LEU A 184 7.18 0.48 -22.38
N GLU A 185 7.40 1.80 -22.34
CA GLU A 185 8.69 2.40 -21.95
C GLU A 185 8.96 2.19 -20.44
N LEU A 186 9.43 0.98 -20.10
CA LEU A 186 9.76 0.62 -18.72
C LEU A 186 10.87 1.46 -18.11
N GLU A 187 11.57 2.34 -18.82
CA GLU A 187 12.65 3.17 -18.26
C GLU A 187 12.13 4.48 -17.65
N ASN A 188 11.00 5.01 -18.15
CA ASN A 188 10.38 6.25 -17.68
C ASN A 188 8.87 6.06 -17.46
N PRO A 189 8.43 5.28 -16.46
CA PRO A 189 7.05 5.41 -15.98
C PRO A 189 6.81 6.88 -15.64
N VAL A 190 5.60 7.39 -15.89
CA VAL A 190 5.19 8.76 -15.55
C VAL A 190 5.79 9.12 -14.20
N SER A 191 6.86 9.91 -14.26
CA SER A 191 7.76 10.02 -13.13
C SER A 191 7.13 10.97 -12.15
N LEU A 192 6.52 10.43 -11.10
CA LEU A 192 6.12 11.26 -9.99
C LEU A 192 7.35 11.73 -9.23
N ASP A 193 7.29 13.01 -8.85
CA ASP A 193 7.73 13.37 -7.52
C ASP A 193 6.97 12.46 -6.52
N ARG A 194 7.55 11.29 -6.25
CA ARG A 194 7.00 10.34 -5.28
C ARG A 194 6.77 11.12 -3.99
N GLY A 195 5.55 11.12 -3.47
CA GLY A 195 5.30 11.74 -2.18
C GLY A 195 6.15 11.06 -1.10
N ALA A 196 6.42 11.77 -0.01
CA ALA A 196 7.39 11.38 1.00
C ALA A 196 7.20 9.92 1.49
N VAL A 197 5.97 9.49 1.71
CA VAL A 197 5.64 8.12 2.16
C VAL A 197 6.17 7.03 1.21
N GLU A 198 6.02 7.18 -0.10
CA GLU A 198 6.44 6.20 -1.12
C GLU A 198 7.96 6.16 -1.23
N LYS A 199 8.62 7.31 -1.07
CA LYS A 199 10.08 7.37 -1.03
C LYS A 199 10.59 6.51 0.13
N VAL A 200 9.95 6.59 1.30
CA VAL A 200 10.28 5.76 2.46
C VAL A 200 9.91 4.29 2.25
N GLU A 201 8.70 3.97 1.80
CA GLU A 201 8.25 2.58 1.56
C GLU A 201 9.10 1.88 0.47
N LEU A 202 9.51 2.60 -0.57
CA LEU A 202 10.47 2.09 -1.55
C LEU A 202 11.79 1.68 -0.90
N LEU A 203 12.29 2.49 0.05
CA LEU A 203 13.50 2.12 0.80
C LEU A 203 13.27 0.86 1.62
N PHE A 204 12.11 0.71 2.28
CA PHE A 204 11.77 -0.50 3.05
C PHE A 204 11.73 -1.74 2.17
N GLU A 205 11.12 -1.66 0.98
CA GLU A 205 11.03 -2.75 0.03
C GLU A 205 12.38 -3.18 -0.53
N ARG A 206 13.24 -2.20 -0.83
CA ARG A 206 14.58 -2.46 -1.38
C ARG A 206 15.61 -2.78 -0.31
N PHE A 207 15.32 -2.53 0.97
CA PHE A 207 16.26 -2.66 2.08
C PHE A 207 16.96 -4.03 2.10
N GLY A 208 16.19 -5.11 2.03
CA GLY A 208 16.71 -6.48 2.03
C GLY A 208 17.65 -6.82 0.87
N HIS A 209 17.41 -6.22 -0.30
CA HIS A 209 18.31 -6.38 -1.45
C HIS A 209 19.63 -5.65 -1.22
N ILE A 210 19.57 -4.46 -0.61
CA ILE A 210 20.74 -3.65 -0.27
C ILE A 210 21.58 -4.38 0.80
N THR A 211 20.97 -4.87 1.87
CA THR A 211 21.69 -5.58 2.95
C THR A 211 22.35 -6.86 2.45
N ARG A 212 21.70 -7.61 1.54
CA ARG A 212 22.31 -8.78 0.89
C ARG A 212 23.56 -8.42 0.09
N GLN A 213 23.51 -7.31 -0.65
CA GLN A 213 24.66 -6.82 -1.40
C GLN A 213 25.79 -6.35 -0.46
N LEU A 214 25.44 -5.68 0.65
CA LEU A 214 26.39 -5.24 1.67
C LEU A 214 27.06 -6.40 2.43
N ALA A 215 26.36 -7.53 2.59
CA ALA A 215 26.92 -8.75 3.15
C ALA A 215 27.90 -9.44 2.18
N ASN A 216 27.69 -9.34 0.86
CA ASN A 216 28.53 -9.97 -0.14
C ASN A 216 29.77 -9.13 -0.50
N ARG A 217 30.77 -9.10 0.39
CA ARG A 217 31.99 -8.31 0.21
C ARG A 217 33.13 -9.13 -0.37
N SER A 218 33.81 -8.56 -1.38
CA SER A 218 35.00 -9.15 -1.98
C SER A 218 36.27 -8.92 -1.14
N ARG A 219 37.34 -9.64 -1.49
CA ARG A 219 38.70 -9.48 -0.95
C ARG A 219 38.81 -9.80 0.55
N ASP A 220 38.16 -10.88 0.99
CA ASP A 220 38.19 -11.39 2.38
C ASP A 220 37.83 -10.35 3.44
N ARG A 221 36.94 -9.42 3.10
CA ARG A 221 36.46 -8.39 4.03
C ARG A 221 35.29 -8.94 4.86
N PRO A 222 35.21 -8.62 6.16
CA PRO A 222 34.04 -8.97 6.97
C PRO A 222 32.74 -8.39 6.36
N PRO A 223 31.64 -9.15 6.32
CA PRO A 223 30.36 -8.68 5.80
C PRO A 223 29.85 -7.48 6.61
N LEU A 224 29.11 -6.59 5.97
CA LEU A 224 28.31 -5.59 6.68
C LEU A 224 26.94 -6.20 6.96
N GLN A 225 26.73 -6.66 8.20
CA GLN A 225 25.51 -7.31 8.62
C GLN A 225 24.62 -6.34 9.40
N MET A 226 23.32 -6.60 9.37
CA MET A 226 22.35 -5.94 10.23
C MET A 226 22.07 -6.92 11.36
N ASP A 227 22.84 -6.85 12.44
CA ASP A 227 22.75 -7.82 13.55
C ASP A 227 21.70 -7.39 14.58
N ASP A 228 21.48 -6.09 14.70
CA ASP A 228 20.48 -5.51 15.58
C ASP A 228 19.65 -4.40 14.92
N GLU A 229 18.79 -3.78 15.72
CA GLU A 229 17.88 -2.71 15.29
C GLU A 229 18.62 -1.41 14.99
N TYR A 230 19.71 -1.12 15.71
CA TYR A 230 20.53 0.05 15.46
C TYR A 230 21.26 -0.05 14.13
N ASP A 231 21.73 -1.23 13.73
CA ASP A 231 22.32 -1.43 12.40
C ASP A 231 21.32 -1.11 11.28
N VAL A 232 20.07 -1.55 11.45
CA VAL A 232 18.97 -1.25 10.53
C VAL A 232 18.72 0.25 10.47
N GLN A 233 18.64 0.92 11.63
CA GLN A 233 18.48 2.37 11.74
C GLN A 233 19.62 3.13 11.05
N TYR A 234 20.88 2.75 11.25
CA TYR A 234 22.02 3.44 10.64
C TYR A 234 21.97 3.39 9.11
N LEU A 235 21.68 2.21 8.54
CA LEU A 235 21.56 2.09 7.09
C LEU A 235 20.33 2.85 6.59
N LEU A 236 19.19 2.73 7.26
CA LEU A 236 17.96 3.41 6.84
C LEU A 236 18.12 4.93 6.87
N HIS A 237 18.71 5.50 7.92
CA HIS A 237 18.99 6.94 8.00
C HIS A 237 19.85 7.40 6.82
N ALA A 238 20.91 6.66 6.49
CA ALA A 238 21.76 6.99 5.34
C ALA A 238 20.98 6.96 4.01
N LEU A 239 20.03 6.03 3.86
CA LEU A 239 19.20 5.93 2.66
C LEU A 239 18.11 7.02 2.60
N LEU A 240 17.54 7.42 3.73
CA LEU A 240 16.57 8.51 3.81
C LEU A 240 17.16 9.84 3.33
N ARG A 241 18.46 10.07 3.55
CA ARG A 241 19.21 11.24 3.06
C ARG A 241 19.26 11.36 1.53
N LEU A 242 18.85 10.33 0.79
CA LEU A 242 18.68 10.42 -0.66
C LEU A 242 17.49 11.31 -1.05
N TYR A 243 16.51 11.46 -0.14
CA TYR A 243 15.23 12.08 -0.41
C TYR A 243 14.90 13.26 0.51
N PHE A 244 15.47 13.29 1.72
CA PHE A 244 15.10 14.25 2.76
C PHE A 244 16.32 14.95 3.36
N ASP A 245 16.24 16.27 3.48
CA ASP A 245 17.31 17.10 4.04
C ASP A 245 17.22 17.23 5.57
N ASP A 246 16.02 17.41 6.14
CA ASP A 246 15.78 17.39 7.60
C ASP A 246 15.28 16.02 8.04
N ILE A 247 16.14 15.28 8.73
CA ILE A 247 15.81 13.98 9.34
C ILE A 247 16.24 14.06 10.79
N ARG A 248 15.25 14.07 11.69
CA ARG A 248 15.47 14.18 13.12
C ARG A 248 15.52 12.79 13.72
N ASP A 249 16.70 12.36 14.13
CA ASP A 249 16.86 11.08 14.82
C ASP A 249 16.48 11.18 16.31
N GLU A 250 16.33 10.02 16.94
CA GLU A 250 16.02 9.90 18.38
C GLU A 250 16.96 10.75 19.27
N ASN A 251 18.24 10.89 18.91
CA ASN A 251 19.23 11.65 19.69
C ASN A 251 19.02 13.17 19.59
N TYR A 252 18.66 13.66 18.40
CA TYR A 252 18.26 15.05 18.18
C TYR A 252 17.01 15.38 18.98
N LEU A 253 15.99 14.52 18.90
CA LEU A 253 14.70 14.70 19.57
C LEU A 253 14.85 14.71 21.11
N LYS A 254 15.67 13.82 21.67
CA LYS A 254 16.01 13.80 23.12
C LYS A 254 16.68 15.08 23.63
N ARG A 255 17.38 15.84 22.77
CA ARG A 255 18.12 17.06 23.16
C ARG A 255 17.28 18.33 23.08
N HIS A 256 16.24 18.33 22.25
CA HIS A 256 15.53 19.55 21.85
C HIS A 256 14.04 19.54 22.18
N ALA A 257 13.44 18.38 22.51
CA ALA A 257 12.06 18.30 22.99
C ALA A 257 12.02 18.08 24.52
N GLY A 258 11.23 18.90 25.23
CA GLY A 258 11.02 18.78 26.69
C GLY A 258 10.23 17.53 27.12
N VAL A 259 9.78 16.74 26.15
CA VAL A 259 9.15 15.42 26.27
C VAL A 259 9.83 14.56 25.20
N SER A 260 10.39 13.42 25.60
CA SER A 260 11.19 12.54 24.72
C SER A 260 10.30 11.87 23.67
N PRO A 261 10.34 12.26 22.39
CA PRO A 261 9.69 11.47 21.35
C PRO A 261 10.50 10.18 21.23
N ARG A 262 9.85 9.02 21.45
CA ARG A 262 10.46 7.70 21.27
C ARG A 262 10.31 7.27 19.81
N ILE A 263 10.69 8.15 18.88
CA ILE A 263 10.65 7.81 17.45
C ILE A 263 12.07 7.67 16.94
N ASP A 264 12.29 6.64 16.11
CA ASP A 264 13.60 6.43 15.50
C ASP A 264 13.95 7.58 14.56
N PHE A 265 13.01 7.98 13.69
CA PHE A 265 13.16 9.14 12.81
C PHE A 265 11.87 9.95 12.69
N LEU A 266 12.01 11.27 12.64
CA LEU A 266 10.94 12.20 12.31
C LEU A 266 11.36 13.05 11.10
N LEU A 267 10.52 12.98 10.06
CA LEU A 267 10.54 13.87 8.90
C LEU A 267 9.53 14.98 9.18
N GLU A 268 10.01 16.08 9.78
CA GLU A 268 9.15 17.11 10.35
C GLU A 268 8.33 17.84 9.29
N ASP A 269 8.97 18.21 8.17
CA ASP A 269 8.32 19.00 7.12
C ASP A 269 7.23 18.18 6.39
N GLU A 270 7.33 16.85 6.48
CA GLU A 270 6.44 15.87 5.88
C GLU A 270 5.42 15.29 6.87
N ASN A 271 5.47 15.67 8.16
CA ASN A 271 4.66 15.08 9.24
C ASN A 271 4.73 13.53 9.30
N ILE A 272 5.88 12.95 8.93
CA ILE A 272 6.08 11.50 8.89
C ILE A 272 7.01 11.04 10.02
N GLY A 273 6.48 10.14 10.84
CA GLY A 273 7.24 9.36 11.79
C GLY A 273 7.67 8.02 11.21
N ILE A 274 8.88 7.55 11.54
CA ILE A 274 9.38 6.24 11.13
C ILE A 274 9.86 5.48 12.36
N GLU A 275 9.34 4.25 12.50
CA GLU A 275 9.73 3.31 13.56
C GLU A 275 10.34 2.06 12.93
N THR A 276 11.45 1.56 13.47
CA THR A 276 12.13 0.39 12.91
C THR A 276 12.23 -0.74 13.92
N LYS A 277 12.09 -1.98 13.47
CA LYS A 277 12.32 -3.17 14.30
C LYS A 277 13.08 -4.22 13.52
N ARG A 278 14.03 -4.87 14.19
CA ARG A 278 14.63 -6.12 13.69
C ARG A 278 14.06 -7.32 14.42
N VAL A 279 13.49 -8.27 13.68
CA VAL A 279 13.04 -9.54 14.25
C VAL A 279 14.27 -10.44 14.51
N ARG A 280 14.35 -11.03 15.70
CA ARG A 280 15.52 -11.83 16.13
C ARG A 280 15.17 -13.23 16.64
N ALA A 281 13.88 -13.51 16.85
CA ALA A 281 13.40 -14.79 17.34
C ALA A 281 11.90 -14.96 17.09
N ASN A 282 11.41 -16.20 17.06
CA ASN A 282 9.99 -16.55 16.91
C ASN A 282 9.05 -15.93 17.96
N SER A 283 9.56 -15.57 19.14
CA SER A 283 8.77 -14.91 20.19
C SER A 283 8.68 -13.39 20.04
N HIS A 284 9.56 -12.79 19.24
CA HIS A 284 9.69 -11.33 19.10
C HIS A 284 8.46 -10.65 18.47
N PRO A 285 7.74 -11.25 17.50
CA PRO A 285 6.53 -10.65 16.91
C PRO A 285 5.49 -10.20 17.93
N LYS A 286 5.30 -10.96 19.03
CA LYS A 286 4.35 -10.57 20.09
C LYS A 286 4.77 -9.29 20.80
N LYS A 287 6.08 -9.14 21.02
CA LYS A 287 6.66 -7.96 21.66
C LYS A 287 6.55 -6.74 20.74
N ILE A 288 6.86 -6.90 19.45
CA ILE A 288 6.71 -5.83 18.44
C ILE A 288 5.26 -5.33 18.38
N ARG A 289 4.27 -6.23 18.41
CA ARG A 289 2.85 -5.83 18.44
C ARG A 289 2.51 -4.96 19.65
N THR A 290 3.05 -5.28 20.83
CA THR A 290 2.83 -4.48 22.04
C THR A 290 3.52 -3.12 21.94
N GLU A 291 4.78 -3.08 21.52
CA GLU A 291 5.54 -1.83 21.36
C GLU A 291 4.84 -0.90 20.36
N LEU A 292 4.48 -1.40 19.18
CA LEU A 292 3.79 -0.59 18.16
C LEU A 292 2.42 -0.10 18.62
N ALA A 293 1.70 -0.85 19.46
CA ALA A 293 0.44 -0.38 20.02
C ALA A 293 0.64 0.79 21.00
N GLU A 294 1.70 0.76 21.80
CA GLU A 294 2.09 1.86 22.68
C GLU A 294 2.54 3.08 21.88
N ASP A 295 3.33 2.87 20.82
CA ASP A 295 3.84 3.93 19.95
C ASP A 295 2.69 4.66 19.25
N LYS A 296 1.75 3.94 18.64
CA LYS A 296 0.55 4.53 18.01
C LYS A 296 -0.26 5.39 18.97
N GLU A 297 -0.49 4.91 20.19
CA GLU A 297 -1.25 5.66 21.19
C GLU A 297 -0.53 6.96 21.58
N HIS A 298 0.80 6.90 21.69
CA HIS A 298 1.62 8.08 21.94
C HIS A 298 1.53 9.09 20.79
N TYR A 299 1.70 8.66 19.54
CA TYR A 299 1.67 9.57 18.39
C TYR A 299 0.29 10.17 18.12
N ARG A 300 -0.78 9.41 18.40
CA ARG A 300 -2.16 9.94 18.34
C ARG A 300 -2.41 11.10 19.29
N SER A 301 -1.71 11.15 20.43
CA SER A 301 -2.03 12.05 21.53
C SER A 301 -1.11 13.27 21.63
N ASP A 302 0.11 13.23 21.06
CA ASP A 302 1.13 14.22 21.43
C ASP A 302 2.18 14.54 20.33
N THR A 303 1.83 14.44 19.04
CA THR A 303 2.77 14.81 17.95
C THR A 303 2.08 15.40 16.73
N ASN A 304 2.78 16.29 15.99
CA ASN A 304 2.43 16.69 14.62
C ASN A 304 2.71 15.56 13.60
N CYS A 305 2.61 14.31 14.02
CA CYS A 305 2.84 13.14 13.18
C CYS A 305 1.49 12.71 12.59
N GLU A 306 1.31 12.90 11.28
CA GLU A 306 0.10 12.50 10.57
C GLU A 306 0.23 11.08 10.02
N THR A 307 1.45 10.65 9.72
CA THR A 307 1.74 9.31 9.21
C THR A 307 2.87 8.62 9.97
N LEU A 308 2.62 7.43 10.51
CA LEU A 308 3.61 6.56 11.13
C LEU A 308 3.93 5.37 10.21
N LEU A 309 5.18 5.27 9.79
CA LEU A 309 5.69 4.19 8.94
C LEU A 309 6.55 3.23 9.77
N CYS A 310 6.07 2.01 9.96
CA CYS A 310 6.75 0.98 10.76
C CYS A 310 7.46 -0.02 9.85
N PHE A 311 8.79 -0.04 9.91
CA PHE A 311 9.63 -0.96 9.16
C PHE A 311 10.06 -2.16 9.99
N ILE A 312 9.62 -3.36 9.59
CA ILE A 312 9.94 -4.61 10.26
C ILE A 312 10.90 -5.43 9.39
N TYR A 313 12.18 -5.43 9.76
CA TYR A 313 13.20 -6.21 9.08
C TYR A 313 13.32 -7.61 9.68
N ASP A 314 12.95 -8.63 8.91
CA ASP A 314 12.94 -10.05 9.33
C ASP A 314 13.72 -10.93 8.34
N PRO A 315 15.06 -10.77 8.26
CA PRO A 315 15.89 -11.50 7.31
C PRO A 315 15.86 -13.02 7.54
N ASP A 316 15.57 -13.43 8.78
CA ASP A 316 15.60 -14.81 9.24
C ASP A 316 14.21 -15.49 9.17
N ARG A 317 13.18 -14.76 8.73
CA ARG A 317 11.81 -15.26 8.51
C ARG A 317 11.13 -15.84 9.75
N TYR A 318 11.31 -15.20 10.90
CA TYR A 318 10.64 -15.59 12.14
C TYR A 318 9.14 -15.22 12.15
N LEU A 319 8.69 -14.28 11.32
CA LEU A 319 7.28 -14.00 11.07
C LEU A 319 6.72 -15.00 10.04
N THR A 320 5.78 -15.84 10.45
CA THR A 320 5.21 -16.89 9.59
C THR A 320 4.20 -16.36 8.58
N ASN A 321 3.49 -15.27 8.89
CA ASN A 321 2.53 -14.62 8.00
C ASN A 321 2.73 -13.09 8.00
N PRO A 322 3.68 -12.57 7.21
CA PRO A 322 3.95 -11.14 7.11
C PRO A 322 2.73 -10.33 6.70
N ALA A 323 1.96 -10.79 5.71
CA ALA A 323 0.81 -10.05 5.19
C ALA A 323 -0.30 -9.86 6.24
N GLU A 324 -0.59 -10.90 7.04
CA GLU A 324 -1.51 -10.77 8.18
C GLU A 324 -0.95 -9.83 9.24
N PHE A 325 0.35 -9.90 9.54
CA PHE A 325 1.00 -9.00 10.50
C PHE A 325 0.93 -7.53 10.07
N GLU A 326 1.20 -7.24 8.80
CA GLU A 326 1.07 -5.92 8.19
C GLU A 326 -0.38 -5.42 8.25
N LYS A 327 -1.34 -6.27 7.83
CA LYS A 327 -2.77 -5.93 7.83
C LYS A 327 -3.31 -5.65 9.23
N ASP A 328 -2.93 -6.47 10.22
CA ASP A 328 -3.39 -6.33 11.60
C ASP A 328 -2.93 -5.02 12.27
N LEU A 329 -1.79 -4.48 11.84
CA LEU A 329 -1.13 -3.35 12.48
C LEU A 329 -1.15 -2.09 11.62
N SER A 330 -1.54 -2.17 10.35
CA SER A 330 -1.80 -0.99 9.53
C SER A 330 -3.22 -0.51 9.77
N GLU A 331 -3.39 0.78 10.02
CA GLU A 331 -4.70 1.37 10.27
C GLU A 331 -4.68 2.86 9.96
N THR A 332 -5.84 3.43 9.63
CA THR A 332 -6.00 4.88 9.45
C THR A 332 -7.08 5.38 10.39
N THR A 333 -6.75 6.39 11.20
CA THR A 333 -7.67 7.13 12.07
C THR A 333 -7.66 8.62 11.70
N ASP A 334 -8.60 9.40 12.21
CA ASP A 334 -8.76 10.83 11.89
C ASP A 334 -7.48 11.67 12.10
N ASN A 335 -6.60 11.21 12.99
CA ASN A 335 -5.39 11.90 13.45
C ASN A 335 -4.08 11.16 13.14
N LEU A 336 -4.11 9.92 12.64
CA LEU A 336 -2.88 9.16 12.37
C LEU A 336 -3.14 8.03 11.36
N THR A 337 -2.36 8.02 10.29
CA THR A 337 -2.23 6.87 9.38
C THR A 337 -1.01 6.04 9.78
N THR A 338 -1.20 4.78 10.17
CA THR A 338 -0.10 3.84 10.41
C THR A 338 0.02 2.81 9.31
N ARG A 339 1.21 2.64 8.76
CA ARG A 339 1.52 1.60 7.76
C ARG A 339 2.66 0.74 8.25
N VAL A 340 2.50 -0.57 8.13
CA VAL A 340 3.52 -1.55 8.52
C VAL A 340 4.02 -2.27 7.29
N THR A 341 5.34 -2.28 7.10
CA THR A 341 6.00 -3.02 6.03
C THR A 341 6.97 -4.02 6.62
N VAL A 342 6.79 -5.30 6.28
CA VAL A 342 7.67 -6.40 6.66
C VAL A 342 8.57 -6.76 5.49
N ASN A 343 9.89 -6.62 5.66
CA ASN A 343 10.86 -7.06 4.68
C ASN A 343 11.47 -8.40 5.10
N GLN A 344 11.08 -9.46 4.40
CA GLN A 344 11.71 -10.78 4.42
C GLN A 344 12.38 -11.01 3.07
N THR A 345 13.70 -11.13 3.03
CA THR A 345 14.43 -11.32 1.77
C THR A 345 14.87 -12.75 1.52
#